data_AF-A0A7C4YVK6-F1
#
_entry.id   AF-A0A7C4YVK6-F1
#
_cell.length_a   1.000
_cell.length_b   1.000
_cell.length_c   1.000
_cell.angle_alpha   90.00
_cell.angle_beta   90.00
_cell.angle_gamma   90.00
#
_symmetry.space_group_name_H-M   'P 1'
#
loop_
_entity.id
_entity.type
_entity.pdbx_description
1 polymer ?
#
loop_
_entity_poly.entity_id
_entity_poly.type
_entity_poly.pdbx_seq_one_letter_code
_entity_poly.pdbx_strand_id
1 'polypeptide(L)'
;MNRKNIYLALAIFGLIAPYYFFIQVREFDLQALGEQFAANKLLGGLAVDLLVSVIVFWFFMVTEAKRLNMKNIWVYFLAIFLVGLSFALPLFLYFREQAMERQ
;
A
#
# COMPACT_ATOMS: atom_id res chain seq x y z
N MET A 1 -13.01 19.45 3.37
CA MET A 1 -11.85 18.90 2.63
C MET A 1 -12.37 17.85 1.65
N ASN A 2 -12.05 17.93 0.35
CA ASN A 2 -12.57 16.97 -0.64
C ASN A 2 -11.90 15.59 -0.47
N ARG A 3 -12.57 14.48 -0.82
CA ARG A 3 -12.07 13.09 -0.65
C ARG A 3 -10.70 12.89 -1.27
N LYS A 4 -10.47 13.46 -2.46
CA LYS A 4 -9.18 13.47 -3.15
C LYS A 4 -8.04 14.02 -2.28
N ASN A 5 -8.25 15.15 -1.63
CA ASN A 5 -7.20 15.79 -0.83
C ASN A 5 -6.86 14.95 0.41
N ILE A 6 -7.86 14.27 0.99
CA ILE A 6 -7.64 13.30 2.08
C ILE A 6 -6.78 12.15 1.58
N TYR A 7 -7.12 11.54 0.44
CA TYR A 7 -6.35 10.43 -0.11
C TYR A 7 -4.92 10.84 -0.51
N LEU A 8 -4.74 12.03 -1.06
CA LEU A 8 -3.41 12.53 -1.39
C LEU A 8 -2.56 12.74 -0.12
N ALA A 9 -3.12 13.35 0.92
CA ALA A 9 -2.42 13.53 2.19
C ALA A 9 -2.06 12.19 2.84
N LEU A 10 -2.98 11.22 2.81
CA LEU A 10 -2.72 9.85 3.29
C LEU A 10 -1.66 9.13 2.47
N ALA A 11 -1.61 9.34 1.14
CA ALA A 11 -0.54 8.78 0.31
C ALA A 11 0.82 9.38 0.70
N ILE A 12 0.92 10.71 0.84
CA ILE A 12 2.16 11.35 1.28
C ILE A 12 2.60 10.82 2.64
N PHE A 13 1.67 10.71 3.60
CA PHE A 13 1.95 10.15 4.91
C PHE A 13 2.37 8.67 4.85
N GLY A 14 1.66 7.88 4.04
CA GLY A 14 1.93 6.46 3.81
C GLY A 14 3.25 6.19 3.10
N LEU A 15 3.81 7.18 2.41
CA LEU A 15 5.18 7.17 1.87
C LEU A 15 6.19 7.56 2.95
N ILE A 16 5.98 8.68 3.66
CA ILE A 16 6.99 9.21 4.59
C ILE A 16 7.16 8.29 5.81
N ALA A 17 6.07 7.82 6.40
CA ALA A 17 6.11 7.11 7.68
C ALA A 17 6.93 5.80 7.61
N PRO A 18 6.73 4.89 6.63
CA PRO A 18 7.56 3.68 6.54
C PRO A 18 9.04 3.99 6.26
N TYR A 19 9.32 4.93 5.35
CA TYR A 19 10.69 5.29 5.00
C TYR A 19 11.44 5.90 6.19
N TYR A 20 10.77 6.64 7.08
CA TYR A 20 11.37 7.13 8.32
C TYR A 20 11.93 6.00 9.20
N PHE A 21 11.26 4.85 9.26
CA PHE A 21 11.77 3.68 9.97
C PHE A 21 12.85 2.93 9.17
N PHE A 22 12.66 2.78 7.86
CA PHE A 22 13.64 2.07 7.01
C PHE A 22 15.02 2.74 7.00
N ILE A 23 15.09 4.08 6.99
CA ILE A 23 16.38 4.80 7.03
C ILE A 23 17.13 4.62 8.35
N GLN A 24 16.47 4.21 9.43
CA GLN A 24 17.11 3.95 10.72
C GLN A 24 17.73 2.55 10.78
N VAL A 25 17.34 1.66 9.86
CA VAL A 25 17.87 0.30 9.77
C VAL A 25 19.25 0.38 9.09
N ARG A 26 20.31 0.11 9.85
CA ARG A 26 21.69 0.16 9.35
C ARG A 26 22.08 -1.06 8.52
N GLU A 27 21.51 -2.21 8.84
CA GLU A 27 21.78 -3.48 8.16
C GLU A 27 20.45 -4.15 7.85
N PHE A 28 20.21 -4.42 6.58
CA PHE A 28 19.00 -5.09 6.12
C PHE A 28 19.32 -6.57 5.86
N ASP A 29 19.06 -7.40 6.86
CA ASP A 29 19.18 -8.86 6.75
C ASP A 29 17.79 -9.49 6.63
N LEU A 30 17.49 -9.99 5.43
CA LEU A 30 16.23 -10.67 5.10
C LEU A 30 16.03 -11.95 5.92
N GLN A 31 17.11 -12.66 6.25
CA GLN A 31 17.03 -13.89 7.03
C GLN A 31 16.68 -13.59 8.48
N ALA A 32 17.39 -12.65 9.10
CA ALA A 32 17.11 -12.21 10.47
C ALA A 32 15.69 -11.61 10.60
N LEU A 33 15.21 -10.90 9.56
CA LEU A 33 13.85 -10.38 9.51
C LEU A 33 12.82 -11.52 9.52
N GLY A 34 13.02 -12.57 8.70
CA GLY A 34 12.17 -13.75 8.70
C GLY A 34 12.13 -14.48 10.06
N GLU A 35 13.29 -14.61 10.70
CA GLU A 35 13.41 -15.20 12.04
C GLU A 35 12.66 -14.39 13.10
N GLN A 36 12.71 -13.05 13.03
CA GLN A 36 11.97 -12.19 13.96
C GLN A 36 10.45 -12.32 13.81
N PHE A 37 9.94 -12.40 12.58
CA PHE A 37 8.51 -12.63 12.33
C PHE A 37 8.05 -14.01 12.83
N ALA A 38 8.91 -15.03 12.72
CA ALA A 38 8.60 -16.38 13.20
C ALA A 38 8.69 -16.50 14.72
N ALA A 39 9.69 -15.86 15.34
CA ALA A 39 9.91 -15.91 16.78
C ALA A 39 8.87 -15.10 17.57
N ASN A 40 8.39 -13.99 17.00
CA ASN A 40 7.41 -13.11 17.65
C ASN A 40 6.01 -13.27 17.03
N LYS A 41 5.13 -13.97 17.75
CA LYS A 41 3.73 -14.21 17.32
C LYS A 41 2.95 -12.94 17.02
N LEU A 42 3.22 -11.83 17.73
CA LEU A 42 2.56 -10.55 17.47
C LEU A 42 3.00 -9.98 16.11
N LEU A 43 4.30 -9.97 15.84
CA LEU A 43 4.84 -9.51 14.57
C LEU A 43 4.37 -10.40 13.41
N GLY A 44 4.40 -11.73 13.60
CA GLY A 44 3.87 -12.67 12.62
C GLY A 44 2.37 -12.45 12.34
N GLY A 45 1.57 -12.19 13.37
CA GLY A 45 0.15 -11.85 13.22
C GLY A 45 -0.07 -10.56 12.41
N LEU A 46 0.70 -9.50 12.68
CA LEU A 46 0.65 -8.25 11.92
C LEU A 46 1.09 -8.44 10.45
N ALA A 47 2.09 -9.29 10.20
CA ALA A 47 2.51 -9.62 8.84
C ALA A 47 1.41 -10.35 8.06
N VAL A 48 0.74 -11.32 8.69
CA VAL A 48 -0.38 -12.04 8.07
C VAL A 48 -1.56 -11.10 7.80
N ASP A 49 -1.91 -10.23 8.75
CA ASP A 49 -2.97 -9.22 8.57
C ASP A 49 -2.69 -8.29 7.37
N LEU A 50 -1.44 -7.82 7.25
CA LEU A 50 -1.01 -7.01 6.12
C LEU A 50 -1.05 -7.78 4.80
N LEU A 51 -0.60 -9.05 4.78
CA LEU A 51 -0.65 -9.89 3.58
C LEU A 51 -2.09 -10.12 3.10
N VAL A 52 -3.00 -10.44 4.01
CA VAL A 52 -4.43 -10.59 3.69
C VAL A 52 -4.99 -9.28 3.14
N SER A 53 -4.67 -8.14 3.76
CA SER A 53 -5.09 -6.82 3.29
C SER A 53 -4.57 -6.50 1.88
N VAL A 54 -3.32 -6.87 1.55
CA VAL A 54 -2.76 -6.71 0.20
C VAL A 54 -3.54 -7.55 -0.82
N ILE A 55 -3.85 -8.81 -0.49
CA ILE A 55 -4.60 -9.70 -1.38
C ILE A 55 -5.99 -9.13 -1.66
N VAL A 56 -6.72 -8.73 -0.60
CA VAL A 56 -8.03 -8.09 -0.73
C VAL A 56 -7.95 -6.84 -1.58
N PHE A 57 -6.92 -6.01 -1.35
CA PHE A 57 -6.70 -4.80 -2.13
C PHE A 57 -6.41 -5.07 -3.60
N TRP A 58 -5.67 -6.13 -3.95
CA TRP A 58 -5.45 -6.52 -5.36
C TRP A 58 -6.76 -6.82 -6.08
N PHE A 59 -7.65 -7.62 -5.46
CA PHE A 59 -8.95 -7.90 -6.04
C PHE A 59 -9.78 -6.62 -6.20
N PHE A 60 -9.86 -5.78 -5.18
CA PHE A 60 -10.57 -4.50 -5.21
C PHE A 60 -10.04 -3.56 -6.30
N MET A 61 -8.72 -3.45 -6.41
CA MET A 61 -8.05 -2.60 -7.38
C MET A 61 -8.38 -3.02 -8.81
N VAL A 62 -8.30 -4.31 -9.11
CA VAL A 62 -8.58 -4.85 -10.45
C VAL A 62 -10.06 -4.69 -10.82
N THR A 63 -10.99 -4.93 -9.89
CA THR A 63 -12.43 -4.80 -10.17
C THR A 63 -12.83 -3.35 -10.42
N GLU A 64 -12.39 -2.42 -9.58
CA GLU A 64 -12.71 -0.99 -9.74
C GLU A 64 -12.04 -0.38 -10.96
N ALA A 65 -10.79 -0.76 -11.24
CA ALA A 65 -10.10 -0.24 -12.42
C ALA A 65 -10.75 -0.70 -13.73
N LYS A 66 -11.27 -1.94 -13.79
CA LYS A 66 -12.10 -2.41 -14.92
C LYS A 66 -13.40 -1.63 -15.02
N ARG A 67 -14.10 -1.43 -13.91
CA ARG A 67 -15.38 -0.68 -13.87
C ARG A 67 -15.22 0.77 -14.35
N LEU A 68 -14.11 1.41 -13.99
CA LEU A 68 -13.84 2.82 -14.30
C LEU A 68 -12.99 3.03 -15.56
N ASN A 69 -12.67 1.97 -16.31
CA ASN A 69 -11.77 2.01 -17.47
C ASN A 69 -10.41 2.70 -17.17
N MET A 70 -9.89 2.50 -15.95
CA MET A 70 -8.62 3.08 -15.53
C MET A 70 -7.46 2.38 -16.25
N LYS A 71 -6.55 3.17 -16.82
CA LYS A 71 -5.30 2.69 -17.43
C LYS A 71 -4.18 2.62 -16.39
N ASN A 72 -3.15 1.83 -16.66
CA ASN A 72 -1.89 1.77 -15.89
C ASN A 72 -2.00 1.24 -14.45
N ILE A 73 -2.87 0.25 -14.20
CA ILE A 73 -3.04 -0.38 -12.88
C ILE A 73 -1.71 -0.96 -12.33
N TRP A 74 -0.82 -1.41 -13.21
CA TRP A 74 0.52 -1.92 -12.88
C TRP A 74 1.35 -0.99 -11.97
N VAL A 75 1.13 0.33 -12.04
CA VAL A 75 1.82 1.30 -11.18
C VAL A 75 1.48 1.08 -9.69
N TYR A 76 0.24 0.70 -9.38
CA TYR A 76 -0.17 0.45 -8.00
C TYR A 76 0.39 -0.87 -7.45
N PHE A 77 0.53 -1.88 -8.31
CA PHE A 77 1.26 -3.10 -7.94
C PHE A 77 2.71 -2.76 -7.58
N LEU A 78 3.39 -1.98 -8.44
CA LEU A 78 4.75 -1.53 -8.16
C LEU A 78 4.84 -0.71 -6.87
N ALA A 79 3.85 0.15 -6.59
CA ALA A 79 3.80 0.93 -5.35
C ALA A 79 3.66 0.04 -4.09
N ILE A 80 2.93 -1.08 -4.17
CA ILE A 80 2.84 -2.05 -3.07
C ILE A 80 4.21 -2.69 -2.79
N PHE A 81 4.94 -3.06 -3.84
CA PHE A 81 6.25 -3.70 -3.68
C PHE A 81 7.37 -2.74 -3.26
N LEU A 82 7.36 -1.51 -3.78
CA LEU A 82 8.42 -0.52 -3.49
C LEU A 82 8.23 0.18 -2.15
N VAL A 83 6.98 0.41 -1.73
CA VAL A 83 6.67 1.23 -0.55
C VAL A 83 5.80 0.47 0.44
N GLY A 84 4.74 -0.16 -0.04
CA GLY A 84 3.78 -0.90 0.79
C GLY A 84 2.34 -0.46 0.59
N LEU A 85 1.43 -1.20 1.23
CA LEU A 85 -0.01 -0.99 1.13
C LEU A 85 -0.45 0.41 1.62
N SER A 86 0.23 0.95 2.65
CA SER A 86 -0.06 2.26 3.24
C SER A 86 0.05 3.42 2.26
N PHE A 87 0.89 3.31 1.24
CA PHE A 87 1.03 4.29 0.17
C PHE A 87 0.14 3.94 -1.03
N ALA A 88 0.18 2.68 -1.47
CA ALA A 88 -0.49 2.26 -2.69
C ALA A 88 -2.02 2.38 -2.63
N LEU A 89 -2.62 2.04 -1.48
CA LEU A 89 -4.07 2.13 -1.26
C LEU A 89 -4.60 3.56 -1.40
N PRO A 90 -4.13 4.56 -0.62
CA PRO A 90 -4.62 5.92 -0.77
C PRO A 90 -4.27 6.53 -2.13
N LEU A 91 -3.13 6.19 -2.73
CA LEU A 91 -2.80 6.64 -4.08
C LEU A 91 -3.80 6.12 -5.11
N PHE A 92 -4.18 4.84 -5.04
CA PHE A 92 -5.20 4.25 -5.90
C PHE A 92 -6.56 4.95 -5.70
N LEU A 93 -6.97 5.16 -4.45
CA LEU A 93 -8.24 5.83 -4.12
C LEU A 93 -8.29 7.26 -4.65
N TYR A 94 -7.17 7.98 -4.64
CA TYR A 94 -7.06 9.32 -5.24
C TYR A 94 -7.36 9.31 -6.74
N PHE A 95 -6.71 8.43 -7.51
CA PHE A 95 -6.93 8.33 -8.96
C PHE A 95 -8.28 7.73 -9.32
N ARG A 96 -8.80 6.82 -8.50
CA ARG A 96 -10.17 6.29 -8.62
C ARG A 96 -11.19 7.42 -8.52
N GLU A 97 -11.05 8.30 -7.54
CA GLU A 97 -11.92 9.47 -7.40
C GLU A 97 -11.79 10.43 -8.60
N GLN A 98 -10.58 10.55 -9.18
CA GLN A 98 -10.42 11.30 -10.44
C GLN A 98 -11.13 10.66 -11.62
N ALA A 99 -11.08 9.33 -11.73
CA ALA A 99 -11.77 8.62 -12.80
C ALA A 99 -13.29 8.73 -12.66
N MET A 100 -13.83 8.65 -11.44
CA MET A 100 -15.27 8.80 -11.18
C MET A 100 -15.79 10.22 -11.50
N GLU A 101 -15.00 11.27 -11.29
CA GLU A 101 -15.40 12.63 -11.67
C GLU A 101 -15.33 12.92 -13.18
N ARG A 102 -14.63 12.07 -13.95
CA ARG A 102 -14.52 12.21 -15.42
C ARG A 102 -15.60 11.43 -16.18
N GLN A 103 -16.36 10.58 -15.49
CA GLN A 103 -17.53 9.87 -16.02
C GLN A 103 -18.78 10.73 -15.88
#